data_AF-A0A0S4L3X1-F1
#
_entry.id   AF-A0A0S4L3X1-F1
#
_cell.length_a   1.000
_cell.length_b   1.000
_cell.length_c   1.000
_cell.angle_alpha   90.00
_cell.angle_beta   90.00
_cell.angle_gamma   90.00
#
_symmetry.space_group_name_H-M   'P 1'
#
loop_
_entity.id
_entity.type
_entity.pdbx_description
1 polymer ?
#
loop_
_entity_poly.entity_id
_entity_poly.type
_entity_poly.pdbx_seq_one_letter_code
_entity_poly.pdbx_strand_id
1 'polypeptide(L)'
;MNMKLVVAMTLIALLVPAFALAQLDCIVPTREEGFDPKQPGATELQRTARAVAAIVQKNTVFMQGNKPVRVRTTIDYGGWDRQSASVITTAYNQKAWRTGGCKISKFADRGGGLSDGTIGIYINEPEAMFGGQLGDGELKASGMPTPLGATGGFPMYAGGGNKDNPRLLMSRAGYEPWVPVTIAEMLEWRERDLKKKEQEYQASVQGNGNELNEAKIEQMYHDMKKINAAEAEKMRTQMLVSLEKMQKEGARQSAQAAQWMTQQRSAFDAYRASFTAPQLIAPGTISNLMTPDKVIRVDDPKGKPLAKIDPAYAQRDPRRIHLIMVGLSPQRKTDPNYAWFNTSLETLDYAALGKLLSE
;
A
#
# COMPACT_ATOMS: atom_id res chain seq x y z
N MET A 1 66.69 -57.18 -18.35
CA MET A 1 65.45 -56.56 -18.88
C MET A 1 64.94 -55.59 -17.84
N ASN A 2 65.15 -54.28 -18.09
CA ASN A 2 64.77 -53.18 -17.20
C ASN A 2 63.55 -52.49 -17.81
N MET A 3 62.44 -52.41 -17.07
CA MET A 3 61.28 -51.62 -17.48
C MET A 3 60.99 -50.59 -16.40
N LYS A 4 61.39 -49.34 -16.66
CA LYS A 4 61.06 -48.17 -15.84
C LYS A 4 59.70 -47.65 -16.27
N LEU A 5 58.71 -47.75 -15.38
CA LEU A 5 57.40 -47.15 -15.52
C LEU A 5 57.49 -45.68 -15.07
N VAL A 6 57.36 -44.74 -16.01
CA VAL A 6 57.29 -43.30 -15.74
C VAL A 6 55.82 -42.95 -15.51
N VAL A 7 55.46 -42.62 -14.27
CA VAL A 7 54.14 -42.10 -13.90
C VAL A 7 54.16 -40.60 -14.16
N ALA A 8 53.51 -40.17 -15.25
CA ALA A 8 53.23 -38.77 -15.53
C ALA A 8 52.05 -38.31 -14.67
N MET A 9 52.35 -37.55 -13.62
CA MET A 9 51.37 -36.94 -12.72
C MET A 9 50.88 -35.63 -13.36
N THR A 10 49.81 -35.73 -14.16
CA THR A 10 49.17 -34.56 -14.79
C THR A 10 48.38 -33.78 -13.73
N LEU A 11 48.97 -32.67 -13.29
CA LEU A 11 48.36 -31.67 -12.41
C LEU A 11 47.25 -30.93 -13.18
N ILE A 12 46.01 -31.41 -13.11
CA ILE A 12 44.85 -30.62 -13.56
C ILE A 12 44.62 -29.54 -12.49
N ALA A 13 45.26 -28.39 -12.70
CA ALA A 13 44.92 -27.16 -12.00
C ALA A 13 43.46 -26.80 -12.37
N LEU A 14 42.54 -27.12 -11.47
CA LEU A 14 41.18 -26.61 -11.47
C LEU A 14 41.27 -25.07 -11.45
N LEU A 15 41.11 -24.47 -12.63
CA LEU A 15 40.69 -23.08 -12.81
C LEU A 15 39.29 -22.95 -12.21
N VAL A 16 39.22 -22.87 -10.88
CA VAL A 16 38.05 -22.34 -10.21
C VAL A 16 38.04 -20.87 -10.61
N PRO A 17 37.06 -20.39 -11.41
CA PRO A 17 36.92 -18.96 -11.61
C PRO A 17 36.80 -18.36 -10.21
N ALA A 18 37.77 -17.51 -9.84
CA ALA A 18 37.64 -16.67 -8.68
C ALA A 18 36.39 -15.82 -8.92
N PHE A 19 35.26 -16.28 -8.41
CA PHE A 19 34.07 -15.47 -8.28
C PHE A 19 34.55 -14.26 -7.50
N ALA A 20 34.69 -13.12 -8.18
CA ALA A 20 34.88 -11.85 -7.54
C ALA A 20 33.63 -11.64 -6.69
N LEU A 21 33.68 -12.11 -5.44
CA LEU A 21 32.64 -11.95 -4.44
C LEU A 21 32.36 -10.45 -4.40
N ALA A 22 31.20 -10.02 -4.87
CA ALA A 22 30.82 -8.63 -4.74
C ALA A 22 30.83 -8.26 -3.25
N GLN A 23 31.46 -7.13 -2.98
CA GLN A 23 31.94 -6.72 -1.66
C GLN A 23 30.96 -5.73 -1.05
N LEU A 24 30.46 -6.04 0.14
CA LEU A 24 29.99 -5.02 1.07
C LEU A 24 31.06 -3.93 1.17
N ASP A 25 30.77 -2.70 0.71
CA ASP A 25 31.73 -1.60 0.83
C ASP A 25 31.85 -1.20 2.31
N CYS A 26 30.71 -0.94 2.94
CA CYS A 26 30.63 -0.64 4.37
C CYS A 26 29.19 -0.68 4.89
N ILE A 27 29.07 -0.68 6.20
CA ILE A 27 27.82 -0.50 6.93
C ILE A 27 27.72 0.97 7.37
N VAL A 28 26.74 1.68 6.82
CA VAL A 28 26.40 3.04 7.24
C VAL A 28 25.73 2.96 8.62
N PRO A 29 26.06 3.86 9.57
CA PRO A 29 25.45 3.86 10.89
C PRO A 29 23.91 3.79 10.84
N THR A 30 23.35 2.95 11.72
CA THR A 30 21.91 2.80 11.89
C THR A 30 21.26 4.14 12.23
N ARG A 31 20.09 4.39 11.64
CA ARG A 31 19.25 5.55 11.97
C ARG A 31 18.06 5.07 12.80
N GLU A 32 17.83 5.68 13.96
CA GLU A 32 16.64 5.42 14.79
C GLU A 32 15.81 6.72 14.89
N GLU A 33 14.50 6.63 14.64
CA GLU A 33 13.56 7.77 14.65
C GLU A 33 12.27 7.40 15.40
N GLY A 34 11.57 8.40 15.95
CA GLY A 34 10.24 8.23 16.53
C GLY A 34 10.15 7.59 17.92
N PHE A 35 11.29 7.22 18.53
CA PHE A 35 11.28 6.56 19.85
C PHE A 35 10.71 7.47 20.96
N ASP A 36 9.66 7.01 21.63
CA ASP A 36 9.11 7.65 22.82
C ASP A 36 9.12 6.67 24.01
N PRO A 37 10.01 6.86 25.01
CA PRO A 37 10.13 5.96 26.15
C PRO A 37 8.90 5.97 27.07
N LYS A 38 7.97 6.92 26.90
CA LYS A 38 6.74 7.00 27.72
C LYS A 38 5.66 6.05 27.23
N GLN A 39 5.80 5.47 26.04
CA GLN A 39 4.78 4.59 25.49
C GLN A 39 4.80 3.22 26.17
N PRO A 40 3.63 2.62 26.44
CA PRO A 40 3.57 1.25 26.95
C PRO A 40 4.32 0.28 26.03
N GLY A 41 5.27 -0.48 26.57
CA GLY A 41 6.05 -1.46 25.80
C GLY A 41 7.19 -0.88 24.97
N ALA A 42 7.50 0.41 25.07
CA ALA A 42 8.54 1.06 24.26
C ALA A 42 9.92 0.39 24.38
N THR A 43 10.33 -0.02 25.59
CA THR A 43 11.63 -0.68 25.81
C THR A 43 11.69 -2.06 25.17
N GLU A 44 10.64 -2.86 25.29
CA GLU A 44 10.50 -4.15 24.62
C GLU A 44 10.55 -3.97 23.10
N LEU A 45 9.76 -3.04 22.56
CA LEU A 45 9.72 -2.74 21.13
C LEU A 45 11.09 -2.30 20.60
N GLN A 46 11.81 -1.42 21.30
CA GLN A 46 13.18 -1.02 20.95
C GLN A 46 14.16 -2.18 20.97
N ARG A 47 14.10 -3.04 22.00
CA ARG A 47 14.95 -4.22 22.10
C ARG A 47 14.70 -5.17 20.93
N THR A 48 13.44 -5.45 20.63
CA THR A 48 13.04 -6.29 19.50
C THR A 48 13.50 -5.68 18.17
N ALA A 49 13.26 -4.39 17.93
CA ALA A 49 13.65 -3.74 16.69
C ALA A 49 15.17 -3.80 16.44
N ARG A 50 15.98 -3.59 17.50
CA ARG A 50 17.44 -3.75 17.43
C ARG A 50 17.86 -5.20 17.21
N ALA A 51 17.19 -6.16 17.83
CA ALA A 51 17.44 -7.58 17.60
C ALA A 51 17.13 -7.98 16.15
N VAL A 52 16.00 -7.52 15.60
CA VAL A 52 15.64 -7.67 14.19
C VAL A 52 16.72 -7.08 13.28
N ALA A 53 17.16 -5.85 13.54
CA ALA A 53 18.25 -5.22 12.78
C ALA A 53 19.53 -6.08 12.79
N ALA A 54 19.91 -6.62 13.95
CA ALA A 54 21.07 -7.49 14.08
C ALA A 54 20.89 -8.83 13.33
N ILE A 55 19.67 -9.39 13.29
CA ILE A 55 19.37 -10.60 12.51
C ILE A 55 19.53 -10.33 11.01
N VAL A 56 18.96 -9.23 10.51
CA VAL A 56 19.08 -8.87 9.08
C VAL A 56 20.54 -8.62 8.69
N GLN A 57 21.32 -7.96 9.55
CA GLN A 57 22.75 -7.72 9.28
C GLN A 57 23.60 -9.00 9.26
N LYS A 58 23.12 -10.12 9.81
CA LYS A 58 23.78 -11.43 9.71
C LYS A 58 23.45 -12.17 8.40
N ASN A 59 22.50 -11.67 7.61
CA ASN A 59 22.15 -12.25 6.32
C ASN A 59 23.28 -11.98 5.31
N THR A 60 24.25 -12.88 5.22
CA THR A 60 25.46 -12.71 4.42
C THR A 60 25.15 -12.51 2.93
N VAL A 61 24.12 -13.18 2.40
CA VAL A 61 23.68 -13.03 1.00
C VAL A 61 23.24 -11.59 0.74
N PHE A 62 22.38 -11.04 1.60
CA PHE A 62 21.95 -9.65 1.46
C PHE A 62 23.11 -8.67 1.64
N MET A 63 23.95 -8.89 2.65
CA MET A 63 25.05 -7.98 2.97
C MET A 63 26.13 -7.92 1.87
N GLN A 64 26.36 -9.01 1.13
CA GLN A 64 27.29 -9.03 0.00
C GLN A 64 26.80 -8.20 -1.19
N GLY A 65 25.48 -8.14 -1.40
CA GLY A 65 24.89 -7.50 -2.57
C GLY A 65 25.17 -8.24 -3.88
N ASN A 66 24.42 -7.91 -4.93
CA ASN A 66 24.71 -8.36 -6.30
C ASN A 66 25.82 -7.51 -6.97
N LYS A 67 26.05 -6.32 -6.42
CA LYS A 67 27.05 -5.32 -6.81
C LYS A 67 27.60 -4.69 -5.53
N PRO A 68 28.70 -3.91 -5.59
CA PRO A 68 29.16 -3.15 -4.43
C PRO A 68 28.05 -2.28 -3.85
N VAL A 69 27.74 -2.50 -2.58
CA VAL A 69 26.65 -1.82 -1.87
C VAL A 69 27.15 -1.22 -0.55
N ARG A 70 26.53 -0.12 -0.15
CA ARG A 70 26.58 0.40 1.22
C ARG A 70 25.26 0.06 1.88
N VAL A 71 25.29 -0.57 3.03
CA VAL A 71 24.07 -1.00 3.71
C VAL A 71 23.78 -0.06 4.88
N ARG A 72 22.52 0.39 5.02
CA ARG A 72 22.04 1.07 6.22
C ARG A 72 20.79 0.38 6.74
N THR A 73 20.66 0.32 8.06
CA THR A 73 19.38 0.00 8.71
C THR A 73 18.74 1.27 9.25
N THR A 74 17.46 1.45 8.98
CA THR A 74 16.61 2.48 9.59
C THR A 74 15.60 1.78 10.48
N ILE A 75 15.47 2.25 11.71
CA ILE A 75 14.44 1.82 12.66
C ILE A 75 13.51 3.02 12.89
N ASP A 76 12.23 2.84 12.62
CA ASP A 76 11.20 3.85 12.87
C ASP A 76 10.21 3.30 13.90
N TYR A 77 10.05 4.01 15.01
CA TYR A 77 9.10 3.67 16.07
C TYR A 77 7.83 4.50 15.93
N GLY A 78 6.69 3.83 16.06
CA GLY A 78 5.38 4.49 16.04
C GLY A 78 4.80 4.70 14.64
N GLY A 79 5.11 3.81 13.70
CA GLY A 79 4.73 3.87 12.28
C GLY A 79 3.27 4.25 12.02
N TRP A 80 2.38 3.27 11.81
CA TRP A 80 0.93 3.52 11.71
C TRP A 80 0.23 3.51 13.07
N ASP A 81 0.80 2.78 14.03
CA ASP A 81 0.38 2.66 15.42
C ASP A 81 1.58 3.03 16.30
N ARG A 82 1.32 3.71 17.42
CA ARG A 82 2.35 4.02 18.42
C ARG A 82 3.02 2.77 18.98
N GLN A 83 2.38 1.61 18.91
CA GLN A 83 2.91 0.34 19.41
C GLN A 83 3.58 -0.53 18.33
N SER A 84 3.89 0.07 17.17
CA SER A 84 4.54 -0.60 16.05
C SER A 84 5.95 -0.07 15.79
N ALA A 85 6.76 -0.86 15.11
CA ALA A 85 8.04 -0.41 14.60
C ALA A 85 8.31 -1.02 13.22
N SER A 86 9.05 -0.28 12.39
CA SER A 86 9.59 -0.82 11.14
C SER A 86 11.11 -0.81 11.18
N VAL A 87 11.71 -1.89 10.68
CA VAL A 87 13.15 -2.08 10.54
C VAL A 87 13.45 -2.29 9.06
N ILE A 88 14.01 -1.28 8.43
CA ILE A 88 14.24 -1.25 6.99
C ILE A 88 15.75 -1.27 6.73
N THR A 89 16.26 -2.38 6.24
CA THR A 89 17.67 -2.51 5.85
C THR A 89 17.79 -2.39 4.34
N THR A 90 18.47 -1.34 3.88
CA THR A 90 18.57 -0.97 2.46
C THR A 90 20.01 -1.12 1.98
N ALA A 91 20.17 -1.75 0.82
CA ALA A 91 21.44 -1.86 0.10
C ALA A 91 21.52 -0.76 -0.96
N TYR A 92 22.29 0.29 -0.68
CA TYR A 92 22.45 1.44 -1.56
C TYR A 92 23.55 1.23 -2.59
N ASN A 93 23.22 1.43 -3.86
CA ASN A 93 24.18 1.33 -4.95
C ASN A 93 25.04 2.59 -5.06
N GLN A 94 26.07 2.51 -5.91
CA GLN A 94 27.08 3.57 -6.06
C GLN A 94 26.50 4.96 -6.42
N LYS A 95 25.32 5.04 -7.03
CA LYS A 95 24.66 6.32 -7.35
C LYS A 95 24.25 7.08 -6.10
N ALA A 96 23.98 6.37 -5.01
CA ALA A 96 23.64 6.96 -3.72
C ALA A 96 24.87 7.43 -2.94
N TRP A 97 26.08 7.01 -3.32
CA TRP A 97 27.26 7.23 -2.50
C TRP A 97 27.70 8.69 -2.53
N ARG A 98 28.43 9.09 -1.49
CA ARG A 98 29.10 10.39 -1.39
C ARG A 98 30.58 10.16 -1.14
N THR A 99 31.39 11.12 -1.59
CA THR A 99 32.84 11.08 -1.42
C THR A 99 33.23 11.13 0.05
N GLY A 100 34.22 10.32 0.42
CA GLY A 100 34.77 10.25 1.77
C GLY A 100 33.98 9.34 2.74
N GLY A 101 34.61 8.24 3.14
CA GLY A 101 34.10 7.31 4.15
C GLY A 101 32.79 6.60 3.77
N CYS A 102 32.11 6.04 4.77
CA CYS A 102 30.86 5.30 4.62
C CYS A 102 29.63 6.22 4.57
N LYS A 103 29.56 7.09 3.56
CA LYS A 103 28.51 8.12 3.43
C LYS A 103 27.60 7.87 2.23
N ILE A 104 26.31 8.15 2.41
CA ILE A 104 25.31 8.13 1.35
C ILE A 104 24.62 9.49 1.25
N SER A 105 23.96 9.75 0.12
CA SER A 105 23.20 10.96 -0.13
C SER A 105 22.13 11.16 0.95
N LYS A 106 21.94 12.40 1.41
CA LYS A 106 20.82 12.76 2.31
C LYS A 106 19.44 12.49 1.71
N PHE A 107 19.38 12.26 0.39
CA PHE A 107 18.16 11.92 -0.34
C PHE A 107 18.06 10.43 -0.69
N ALA A 108 19.01 9.59 -0.24
CA ALA A 108 19.05 8.18 -0.60
C ALA A 108 17.78 7.41 -0.18
N ASP A 109 17.14 7.82 0.93
CA ASP A 109 15.89 7.22 1.42
C ASP A 109 14.65 7.56 0.59
N ARG A 110 14.72 8.54 -0.32
CA ARG A 110 13.58 8.97 -1.13
C ARG A 110 13.31 8.05 -2.33
N GLY A 111 14.08 6.96 -2.49
CA GLY A 111 13.96 6.04 -3.61
C GLY A 111 14.67 6.54 -4.88
N GLY A 112 14.09 6.26 -6.06
CA GLY A 112 14.61 6.75 -7.34
C GLY A 112 15.80 5.95 -7.91
N GLY A 113 15.85 4.63 -7.66
CA GLY A 113 16.92 3.77 -8.19
C GLY A 113 18.28 3.93 -7.49
N LEU A 114 18.29 4.51 -6.30
CA LEU A 114 19.47 4.68 -5.43
C LEU A 114 19.75 3.44 -4.55
N SER A 115 18.84 2.47 -4.53
CA SER A 115 18.99 1.20 -3.84
C SER A 115 18.88 0.05 -4.82
N ASP A 116 19.71 -0.97 -4.64
CA ASP A 116 19.56 -2.23 -5.34
C ASP A 116 18.50 -3.11 -4.68
N GLY A 117 18.21 -2.86 -3.39
CA GLY A 117 16.92 -3.14 -2.78
C GLY A 117 16.96 -3.16 -1.24
N THR A 118 15.99 -3.83 -0.63
CA THR A 118 15.56 -3.60 0.75
C THR A 118 14.91 -4.82 1.38
N ILE A 119 15.30 -5.12 2.62
CA ILE A 119 14.56 -6.00 3.53
C ILE A 119 13.81 -5.10 4.51
N GLY A 120 12.47 -5.14 4.47
CA GLY A 120 11.61 -4.43 5.39
C GLY A 120 10.98 -5.40 6.38
N ILE A 121 11.19 -5.19 7.67
CA ILE A 121 10.55 -5.98 8.72
C ILE A 121 9.64 -5.07 9.54
N TYR A 122 8.39 -5.46 9.69
CA TYR A 122 7.36 -4.70 10.38
C TYR A 122 6.94 -5.44 11.65
N ILE A 123 7.01 -4.75 12.78
CA ILE A 123 6.76 -5.30 14.11
C ILE A 123 5.44 -4.72 14.59
N ASN A 124 4.50 -5.59 14.95
CA ASN A 124 3.18 -5.22 15.45
C ASN A 124 2.33 -4.33 14.50
N GLU A 125 2.61 -4.34 13.19
CA GLU A 125 2.02 -3.41 12.22
C GLU A 125 1.19 -4.11 11.12
N PRO A 126 0.01 -4.68 11.40
CA PRO A 126 -0.72 -5.53 10.46
C PRO A 126 -1.13 -4.80 9.17
N GLU A 127 -1.25 -3.47 9.21
CA GLU A 127 -1.49 -2.59 8.08
C GLU A 127 -0.47 -2.80 6.96
N ALA A 128 0.78 -3.16 7.31
CA ALA A 128 1.80 -3.44 6.31
C ALA A 128 1.43 -4.63 5.41
N MET A 129 0.55 -5.57 5.81
CA MET A 129 0.11 -6.63 4.90
C MET A 129 -0.78 -6.11 3.77
N PHE A 130 -1.48 -5.01 4.01
CA PHE A 130 -2.47 -4.47 3.09
C PHE A 130 -1.86 -3.52 2.07
N GLY A 131 -2.66 -3.17 1.07
CA GLY A 131 -2.29 -2.27 0.00
C GLY A 131 -3.52 -1.61 -0.53
N GLY A 132 -3.50 -0.28 -0.50
CA GLY A 132 -4.69 0.53 -0.69
C GLY A 132 -5.68 0.35 0.46
N GLN A 133 -6.33 1.45 0.83
CA GLN A 133 -7.46 1.41 1.74
C GLN A 133 -8.73 1.63 0.93
N LEU A 134 -9.74 0.82 1.21
CA LEU A 134 -11.10 0.95 0.72
C LEU A 134 -12.02 1.20 1.91
N GLY A 135 -13.01 2.07 1.71
CA GLY A 135 -13.98 2.40 2.73
C GLY A 135 -13.96 3.87 3.12
N ASP A 136 -14.25 4.15 4.38
CA ASP A 136 -14.40 5.49 4.95
C ASP A 136 -13.84 5.54 6.39
N GLY A 137 -14.21 6.56 7.17
CA GLY A 137 -13.79 6.68 8.56
C GLY A 137 -14.33 5.56 9.47
N GLU A 138 -15.43 4.91 9.09
CA GLU A 138 -16.10 3.86 9.86
C GLU A 138 -15.64 2.46 9.42
N LEU A 139 -15.49 2.23 8.11
CA LEU A 139 -14.98 0.99 7.53
C LEU A 139 -13.58 1.22 6.97
N LYS A 140 -12.55 0.75 7.68
CA LYS A 140 -11.18 0.69 7.18
C LYS A 140 -10.89 -0.71 6.64
N ALA A 141 -11.24 -0.93 5.38
CA ALA A 141 -11.05 -2.20 4.69
C ALA A 141 -9.91 -2.11 3.68
N SER A 142 -9.40 -3.27 3.28
CA SER A 142 -8.42 -3.41 2.21
C SER A 142 -8.66 -4.74 1.48
N GLY A 143 -8.03 -4.93 0.32
CA GLY A 143 -8.06 -6.22 -0.34
C GLY A 143 -7.50 -7.31 0.58
N MET A 144 -8.21 -8.44 0.71
CA MET A 144 -7.80 -9.56 1.52
C MET A 144 -6.43 -10.09 1.06
N PRO A 145 -5.44 -10.21 1.96
CA PRO A 145 -4.16 -10.82 1.63
C PRO A 145 -4.37 -12.23 1.06
N THR A 146 -3.80 -12.51 -0.11
CA THR A 146 -3.98 -13.81 -0.78
C THR A 146 -2.82 -14.73 -0.43
N PRO A 147 -3.06 -15.95 0.08
CA PRO A 147 -1.99 -16.91 0.36
C PRO A 147 -1.16 -17.24 -0.90
N LEU A 148 0.16 -17.29 -0.73
CA LEU A 148 1.14 -17.63 -1.78
C LEU A 148 1.88 -18.94 -1.49
N GLY A 149 1.81 -19.45 -0.26
CA GLY A 149 2.54 -20.63 0.20
C GLY A 149 3.16 -20.40 1.57
N ALA A 150 4.32 -20.98 1.82
CA ALA A 150 5.07 -20.80 3.06
C ALA A 150 6.59 -20.80 2.80
N THR A 151 7.32 -20.07 3.65
CA THR A 151 8.80 -20.04 3.69
C THR A 151 9.25 -20.09 5.13
N GLY A 152 10.29 -20.87 5.43
CA GLY A 152 10.81 -21.00 6.80
C GLY A 152 9.78 -21.51 7.83
N GLY A 153 8.73 -22.21 7.38
CA GLY A 153 7.61 -22.66 8.22
C GLY A 153 6.51 -21.62 8.47
N PHE A 154 6.62 -20.42 7.89
CA PHE A 154 5.66 -19.33 8.08
C PHE A 154 4.87 -19.05 6.79
N PRO A 155 3.58 -18.69 6.88
CA PRO A 155 2.75 -18.42 5.72
C PRO A 155 3.21 -17.15 4.98
N MET A 156 3.10 -17.19 3.66
CA MET A 156 3.36 -16.07 2.76
C MET A 156 2.06 -15.60 2.12
N TYR A 157 1.92 -14.28 1.98
CA TYR A 157 0.77 -13.64 1.37
C TYR A 157 1.19 -12.64 0.29
N ALA A 158 0.31 -12.39 -0.66
CA ALA A 158 0.41 -11.30 -1.62
C ALA A 158 0.08 -9.99 -0.92
N GLY A 159 1.11 -9.25 -0.52
CA GLY A 159 1.00 -7.96 0.15
C GLY A 159 0.27 -6.96 -0.72
N GLY A 160 -0.78 -6.34 -0.19
CA GLY A 160 -1.63 -5.43 -0.94
C GLY A 160 -2.35 -6.02 -2.14
N GLY A 161 -2.60 -7.33 -2.12
CA GLY A 161 -3.23 -8.05 -3.23
C GLY A 161 -2.34 -8.16 -4.48
N ASN A 162 -1.06 -7.77 -4.40
CA ASN A 162 -0.10 -7.91 -5.48
C ASN A 162 0.77 -9.15 -5.27
N LYS A 163 0.64 -10.15 -6.16
CA LYS A 163 1.43 -11.39 -6.09
C LYS A 163 2.93 -11.17 -6.26
N ASP A 164 3.32 -10.06 -6.88
CA ASP A 164 4.72 -9.67 -7.00
C ASP A 164 5.26 -9.04 -5.70
N ASN A 165 4.42 -8.80 -4.69
CA ASN A 165 4.84 -8.28 -3.39
C ASN A 165 4.63 -9.33 -2.28
N PRO A 166 5.35 -10.47 -2.31
CA PRO A 166 5.23 -11.47 -1.26
C PRO A 166 5.65 -10.89 0.09
N ARG A 167 4.83 -11.13 1.10
CA ARG A 167 5.12 -10.82 2.50
C ARG A 167 4.96 -12.06 3.34
N LEU A 168 5.93 -12.34 4.18
CA LEU A 168 5.88 -13.43 5.14
C LEU A 168 5.27 -12.92 6.45
N LEU A 169 4.35 -13.70 7.02
CA LEU A 169 3.63 -13.39 8.25
C LEU A 169 4.10 -14.31 9.37
N MET A 170 4.61 -13.73 10.46
CA MET A 170 4.92 -14.46 11.69
C MET A 170 4.06 -13.88 12.81
N SER A 171 3.09 -14.65 13.29
CA SER A 171 2.23 -14.24 14.40
C SER A 171 2.38 -15.17 15.58
N ARG A 172 2.23 -14.59 16.78
CA ARG A 172 2.14 -15.35 18.02
C ARG A 172 0.91 -16.26 17.93
N ALA A 173 1.07 -17.57 18.11
CA ALA A 173 0.01 -18.58 17.94
C ALA A 173 -0.55 -18.77 16.51
N GLY A 174 0.10 -18.21 15.48
CA GLY A 174 -0.23 -18.51 14.08
C GLY A 174 -1.57 -17.94 13.57
N TYR A 175 -2.16 -16.97 14.27
CA TYR A 175 -3.40 -16.31 13.83
C TYR A 175 -3.12 -15.22 12.78
N GLU A 176 -4.09 -14.95 11.91
CA GLU A 176 -4.05 -13.83 10.98
C GLU A 176 -4.56 -12.56 11.70
N PRO A 177 -3.84 -11.41 11.68
CA PRO A 177 -4.26 -10.20 12.41
C PRO A 177 -5.40 -9.43 11.72
N TRP A 178 -6.17 -10.11 10.88
CA TRP A 178 -7.27 -9.54 10.12
C TRP A 178 -8.43 -10.51 10.05
N VAL A 179 -9.61 -9.96 9.83
CA VAL A 179 -10.84 -10.70 9.61
C VAL A 179 -11.48 -10.26 8.31
N PRO A 180 -12.24 -11.15 7.64
CA PRO A 180 -13.03 -10.75 6.49
C PRO A 180 -14.00 -9.63 6.84
N VAL A 181 -14.19 -8.68 5.92
CA VAL A 181 -15.31 -7.73 6.03
C VAL A 181 -16.59 -8.47 5.66
N THR A 182 -17.63 -8.30 6.46
CA THR A 182 -18.92 -8.96 6.22
C THR A 182 -19.74 -8.25 5.13
N ILE A 183 -20.69 -8.97 4.53
CA ILE A 183 -21.67 -8.38 3.61
C ILE A 183 -22.41 -7.21 4.27
N ALA A 184 -22.82 -7.35 5.54
CA ALA A 184 -23.49 -6.29 6.30
C ALA A 184 -22.68 -4.99 6.34
N GLU A 185 -21.41 -5.08 6.75
CA GLU A 185 -20.52 -3.92 6.85
C GLU A 185 -20.28 -3.24 5.50
N MET A 186 -20.16 -4.05 4.44
CA MET A 186 -20.01 -3.50 3.09
C MET A 186 -21.28 -2.79 2.64
N LEU A 187 -22.47 -3.33 2.91
CA LEU A 187 -23.75 -2.66 2.60
C LEU A 187 -23.89 -1.35 3.36
N GLU A 188 -23.56 -1.31 4.65
CA GLU A 188 -23.56 -0.08 5.44
C GLU A 188 -22.62 0.99 4.86
N TRP A 189 -21.41 0.59 4.46
CA TRP A 189 -20.49 1.49 3.78
C TRP A 189 -21.04 1.98 2.44
N ARG A 190 -21.62 1.11 1.61
CA ARG A 190 -22.24 1.50 0.33
C ARG A 190 -23.38 2.49 0.54
N GLU A 191 -24.18 2.30 1.58
CA GLU A 191 -25.27 3.20 1.93
C GLU A 191 -24.75 4.60 2.31
N ARG A 192 -23.70 4.68 3.14
CA ARG A 192 -23.04 5.95 3.48
C ARG A 192 -22.43 6.62 2.26
N ASP A 193 -21.76 5.87 1.38
CA ASP A 193 -21.20 6.38 0.12
C ASP A 193 -22.28 6.97 -0.79
N LEU A 194 -23.41 6.28 -0.95
CA LEU A 194 -24.55 6.77 -1.74
C LEU A 194 -25.14 8.05 -1.14
N LYS A 195 -25.33 8.09 0.19
CA LYS A 195 -25.83 9.28 0.89
C LYS A 195 -24.88 10.47 0.75
N LYS A 196 -23.57 10.23 0.86
CA LYS A 196 -22.55 11.27 0.64
C LYS A 196 -22.62 11.82 -0.78
N LYS A 197 -22.69 10.96 -1.79
CA LYS A 197 -22.83 11.38 -3.20
C LYS A 197 -24.10 12.17 -3.46
N GLU A 198 -25.21 11.78 -2.82
CA GLU A 198 -26.46 12.54 -2.88
C GLU A 198 -26.31 13.93 -2.27
N GLN A 199 -25.68 14.04 -1.10
CA GLN A 199 -25.42 15.33 -0.46
C GLN A 199 -24.49 16.22 -1.29
N GLU A 200 -23.40 15.67 -1.82
CA GLU A 200 -22.46 16.38 -2.70
C GLU A 200 -23.15 16.86 -3.98
N TYR A 201 -24.03 16.03 -4.55
CA TYR A 201 -24.84 16.41 -5.69
C TYR A 201 -25.80 17.55 -5.35
N GLN A 202 -26.58 17.45 -4.26
CA GLN A 202 -27.49 18.52 -3.82
C GLN A 202 -26.73 19.83 -3.57
N ALA A 203 -25.56 19.75 -2.92
CA ALA A 203 -24.69 20.89 -2.71
C ALA A 203 -24.17 21.48 -4.03
N SER A 204 -23.83 20.64 -5.03
CA SER A 204 -23.40 21.13 -6.34
C SER A 204 -24.53 21.83 -7.12
N VAL A 205 -25.77 21.34 -7.01
CA VAL A 205 -26.94 21.93 -7.65
C VAL A 205 -27.29 23.29 -7.01
N GLN A 206 -27.15 23.40 -5.69
CA GLN A 206 -27.39 24.63 -4.94
C GLN A 206 -26.23 25.65 -5.07
N GLY A 207 -24.99 25.16 -5.19
CA GLY A 207 -23.77 25.97 -5.23
C GLY A 207 -23.34 26.44 -6.62
N ASN A 208 -23.82 25.80 -7.69
CA ASN A 208 -23.61 26.26 -9.07
C ASN A 208 -24.57 27.41 -9.43
N GLY A 209 -24.48 28.50 -8.68
CA GLY A 209 -24.97 29.79 -9.18
C GLY A 209 -24.14 30.15 -10.40
N ASN A 210 -24.73 30.05 -11.60
CA ASN A 210 -24.04 30.37 -12.85
C ASN A 210 -23.30 31.72 -12.72
N GLU A 211 -21.99 31.74 -13.00
CA GLU A 211 -21.18 32.96 -12.99
C GLU A 211 -21.70 34.04 -13.96
N LEU A 212 -22.53 33.63 -14.93
CA LEU A 212 -23.28 34.50 -15.82
C LEU A 212 -24.74 34.55 -15.34
N ASN A 213 -25.20 35.74 -14.94
CA ASN A 213 -26.59 36.03 -14.59
C ASN A 213 -27.04 37.31 -15.30
N GLU A 214 -28.34 37.61 -15.26
CA GLU A 214 -28.89 38.80 -15.94
C GLU A 214 -28.18 40.09 -15.52
N ALA A 215 -27.92 40.29 -14.22
CA ALA A 215 -27.24 41.48 -13.72
C ALA A 215 -25.83 41.66 -14.31
N LYS A 216 -25.07 40.57 -14.47
CA LYS A 216 -23.73 40.60 -15.07
C LYS A 216 -23.80 40.83 -16.59
N ILE A 217 -24.81 40.28 -17.25
CA ILE A 217 -25.08 40.57 -18.67
C ILE A 217 -25.42 42.05 -18.86
N GLU A 218 -26.25 42.63 -17.98
CA GLU A 218 -26.57 44.06 -18.01
C GLU A 218 -25.32 44.93 -17.74
N GLN A 219 -24.47 44.53 -16.80
CA GLN A 219 -23.21 45.24 -16.56
C GLN A 219 -22.30 45.24 -17.80
N MET A 220 -22.10 44.07 -18.42
CA MET A 220 -21.31 43.94 -19.66
C MET A 220 -21.91 44.76 -20.81
N TYR A 221 -23.24 44.78 -20.90
CA TYR A 221 -23.97 45.63 -21.86
C TYR A 221 -23.66 47.12 -21.64
N HIS A 222 -23.79 47.62 -20.41
CA HIS A 222 -23.55 49.02 -20.09
C HIS A 222 -22.11 49.46 -20.38
N ASP A 223 -21.13 48.60 -20.10
CA ASP A 223 -19.73 48.91 -20.37
C ASP A 223 -19.42 48.91 -21.88
N MET A 224 -19.96 47.95 -22.63
CA MET A 224 -19.73 47.90 -24.07
C MET A 224 -20.51 48.96 -24.85
N LYS A 225 -21.69 49.38 -24.36
CA LYS A 225 -22.50 50.43 -24.97
C LYS A 225 -21.78 51.77 -25.04
N LYS A 226 -20.85 52.04 -24.11
CA LYS A 226 -19.99 53.24 -24.11
C LYS A 226 -19.01 53.27 -25.29
N ILE A 227 -18.69 52.11 -25.85
CA ILE A 227 -17.71 51.93 -26.94
C ILE A 227 -18.44 51.75 -28.28
N ASN A 228 -19.43 50.84 -28.33
CA ASN A 228 -20.22 50.56 -29.53
C ASN A 228 -21.63 50.07 -29.15
N ALA A 229 -22.63 50.94 -29.32
CA ALA A 229 -24.01 50.67 -28.94
C ALA A 229 -24.66 49.53 -29.75
N ALA A 230 -24.36 49.41 -31.04
CA ALA A 230 -24.98 48.40 -31.90
C ALA A 230 -24.46 46.98 -31.56
N GLU A 231 -23.14 46.83 -31.36
CA GLU A 231 -22.57 45.53 -30.97
C GLU A 231 -22.95 45.16 -29.52
N ALA A 232 -23.14 46.15 -28.63
CA ALA A 232 -23.61 45.93 -27.26
C ALA A 232 -25.00 45.27 -27.22
N GLU A 233 -25.95 45.78 -28.01
CA GLU A 233 -27.31 45.22 -28.05
C GLU A 233 -27.33 43.78 -28.61
N LYS A 234 -26.52 43.54 -29.65
CA LYS A 234 -26.35 42.21 -30.23
C LYS A 234 -25.74 41.23 -29.22
N MET A 235 -24.68 41.62 -28.51
CA MET A 235 -24.06 40.79 -27.48
C MET A 235 -25.01 40.50 -26.32
N ARG A 236 -25.73 41.52 -25.81
CA ARG A 236 -26.73 41.36 -24.74
C ARG A 236 -27.78 40.33 -25.13
N THR A 237 -28.36 40.46 -26.33
CA THR A 237 -29.37 39.53 -26.84
C THR A 237 -28.82 38.10 -26.94
N GLN A 238 -27.62 37.92 -27.49
CA GLN A 238 -26.98 36.61 -27.59
C GLN A 238 -26.68 35.99 -26.22
N MET A 239 -26.24 36.80 -25.25
CA MET A 239 -25.96 36.34 -23.89
C MET A 239 -27.21 35.96 -23.12
N LEU A 240 -28.31 36.71 -23.26
CA LEU A 240 -29.60 36.35 -22.64
C LEU A 240 -30.16 35.04 -23.21
N VAL A 241 -30.11 34.85 -24.53
CA VAL A 241 -30.50 33.57 -25.17
C VAL A 241 -29.60 32.43 -24.70
N SER A 242 -28.30 32.67 -24.57
CA SER A 242 -27.35 31.67 -24.05
C SER A 242 -27.62 31.34 -22.59
N LEU A 243 -27.94 32.33 -21.76
CA LEU A 243 -28.32 32.16 -20.36
C LEU A 243 -29.57 31.30 -20.24
N GLU A 244 -30.62 31.59 -21.00
CA GLU A 244 -31.85 30.80 -21.01
C GLU A 244 -31.59 29.35 -21.44
N LYS A 245 -30.77 29.14 -22.49
CA LYS A 245 -30.38 27.80 -22.94
C LYS A 245 -29.59 27.05 -21.87
N MET A 246 -28.63 27.71 -21.23
CA MET A 246 -27.84 27.13 -20.13
C MET A 246 -28.71 26.78 -18.92
N GLN A 247 -29.67 27.62 -18.56
CA GLN A 247 -30.62 27.34 -17.47
C GLN A 247 -31.50 26.14 -17.79
N LYS A 248 -32.06 26.06 -19.01
CA LYS A 248 -32.88 24.92 -19.45
C LYS A 248 -32.08 23.62 -19.49
N GLU A 249 -30.86 23.65 -20.04
CA GLU A 249 -29.99 22.48 -20.08
C GLU A 249 -29.53 22.06 -18.68
N GLY A 250 -29.15 23.01 -17.82
CA GLY A 250 -28.81 22.75 -16.42
C GLY A 250 -29.98 22.14 -15.64
N ALA A 251 -31.20 22.65 -15.81
CA ALA A 251 -32.40 22.07 -15.20
C ALA A 251 -32.67 20.64 -15.69
N ARG A 252 -32.49 20.37 -16.99
CA ARG A 252 -32.65 19.02 -17.56
C ARG A 252 -31.60 18.05 -17.02
N GLN A 253 -30.33 18.44 -17.01
CA GLN A 253 -29.24 17.63 -16.48
C GLN A 253 -29.43 17.36 -14.99
N SER A 254 -29.88 18.37 -14.23
CA SER A 254 -30.23 18.21 -12.83
C SER A 254 -31.38 17.21 -12.64
N ALA A 255 -32.49 17.35 -13.38
CA ALA A 255 -33.60 16.39 -13.30
C ALA A 255 -33.16 14.94 -13.64
N GLN A 256 -32.33 14.76 -14.67
CA GLN A 256 -31.79 13.45 -15.05
C GLN A 256 -30.89 12.85 -13.96
N ALA A 257 -30.01 13.66 -13.36
CA ALA A 257 -29.14 13.22 -12.28
C ALA A 257 -29.92 12.87 -11.01
N ALA A 258 -30.93 13.67 -10.64
CA ALA A 258 -31.83 13.37 -9.52
C ALA A 258 -32.61 12.06 -9.73
N GLN A 259 -33.12 11.84 -10.95
CA GLN A 259 -33.78 10.59 -11.31
C GLN A 259 -32.80 9.41 -11.22
N TRP A 260 -31.57 9.58 -11.71
CA TRP A 260 -30.53 8.55 -11.64
C TRP A 260 -30.18 8.19 -10.19
N MET A 261 -30.01 9.17 -9.30
CA MET A 261 -29.77 8.95 -7.87
C MET A 261 -30.93 8.20 -7.19
N THR A 262 -32.17 8.56 -7.54
CA THR A 262 -33.36 7.87 -7.02
C THR A 262 -33.38 6.40 -7.45
N GLN A 263 -33.07 6.13 -8.72
CA GLN A 263 -32.97 4.75 -9.23
C GLN A 263 -31.86 3.96 -8.51
N GLN A 264 -30.70 4.57 -8.31
CA GLN A 264 -29.58 3.97 -7.58
C GLN A 264 -29.96 3.60 -6.15
N ARG A 265 -30.63 4.51 -5.43
CA ARG A 265 -31.07 4.28 -4.06
C ARG A 265 -32.07 3.13 -3.98
N SER A 266 -33.11 3.17 -4.82
CA SER A 266 -34.13 2.12 -4.84
C SER A 266 -33.56 0.74 -5.21
N ALA A 267 -32.65 0.68 -6.19
CA ALA A 267 -31.97 -0.56 -6.55
C ALA A 267 -31.09 -1.09 -5.41
N PHE A 268 -30.36 -0.20 -4.72
CA PHE A 268 -29.57 -0.55 -3.56
C PHE A 268 -30.43 -1.06 -2.39
N ASP A 269 -31.54 -0.39 -2.07
CA ASP A 269 -32.42 -0.80 -0.97
C ASP A 269 -33.05 -2.17 -1.25
N ALA A 270 -33.48 -2.44 -2.50
CA ALA A 270 -33.98 -3.74 -2.92
C ALA A 270 -32.90 -4.83 -2.84
N TYR A 271 -31.67 -4.52 -3.26
CA TYR A 271 -30.53 -5.41 -3.15
C TYR A 271 -30.20 -5.72 -1.69
N ARG A 272 -30.14 -4.72 -0.81
CA ARG A 272 -29.94 -4.90 0.64
C ARG A 272 -31.02 -5.78 1.26
N ALA A 273 -32.29 -5.58 0.89
CA ALA A 273 -33.42 -6.37 1.37
C ALA A 273 -33.41 -7.83 0.89
N SER A 274 -32.61 -8.18 -0.12
CA SER A 274 -32.52 -9.55 -0.65
C SER A 274 -31.70 -10.50 0.24
N PHE A 275 -30.93 -9.97 1.20
CA PHE A 275 -30.09 -10.76 2.09
C PHE A 275 -30.82 -11.21 3.35
N THR A 276 -30.67 -12.48 3.69
CA THR A 276 -31.06 -13.05 4.98
C THR A 276 -30.02 -12.75 6.07
N ALA A 277 -30.41 -12.83 7.35
CA ALA A 277 -29.48 -12.60 8.46
C ALA A 277 -28.21 -13.50 8.42
N PRO A 278 -28.30 -14.81 8.09
CA PRO A 278 -27.11 -15.64 7.91
C PRO A 278 -26.21 -15.21 6.73
N GLN A 279 -26.78 -14.66 5.66
CA GLN A 279 -25.98 -14.16 4.54
C GLN A 279 -25.27 -12.85 4.90
N LEU A 280 -25.89 -12.00 5.71
CA LEU A 280 -25.30 -10.72 6.14
C LEU A 280 -23.99 -10.87 6.92
N ILE A 281 -23.80 -11.98 7.65
CA ILE A 281 -22.57 -12.28 8.39
C ILE A 281 -21.49 -12.98 7.54
N ALA A 282 -21.81 -13.37 6.30
CA ALA A 282 -20.84 -14.00 5.42
C ALA A 282 -19.76 -13.00 4.96
N PRO A 283 -18.55 -13.46 4.63
CA PRO A 283 -17.52 -12.64 4.00
C PRO A 283 -18.03 -11.98 2.71
N GLY A 284 -17.86 -10.68 2.60
CA GLY A 284 -18.22 -9.91 1.41
C GLY A 284 -17.09 -9.86 0.38
N THR A 285 -17.49 -9.65 -0.87
CA THR A 285 -16.59 -9.50 -2.02
C THR A 285 -17.00 -8.29 -2.85
N ILE A 286 -16.07 -7.43 -3.21
CA ILE A 286 -16.40 -6.24 -4.03
C ILE A 286 -16.09 -6.50 -5.50
N SER A 287 -17.09 -6.28 -6.35
CA SER A 287 -16.88 -6.22 -7.80
C SER A 287 -16.42 -4.82 -8.21
N ASN A 288 -15.43 -4.74 -9.09
CA ASN A 288 -15.03 -3.47 -9.72
C ASN A 288 -15.98 -3.05 -10.86
N LEU A 289 -16.99 -3.86 -11.16
CA LEU A 289 -17.94 -3.62 -12.23
C LEU A 289 -19.27 -3.19 -11.63
N MET A 290 -19.84 -2.10 -12.16
CA MET A 290 -21.27 -1.84 -11.97
C MET A 290 -22.02 -2.95 -12.70
N THR A 291 -22.90 -3.66 -12.00
CA THR A 291 -23.75 -4.66 -12.62
C THR A 291 -24.85 -3.99 -13.46
N PRO A 292 -25.56 -4.72 -14.34
CA PRO A 292 -26.62 -4.15 -15.19
C PRO A 292 -27.75 -3.47 -14.40
N ASP A 293 -27.98 -3.89 -13.15
CA ASP A 293 -28.88 -3.27 -12.17
C ASP A 293 -28.30 -1.98 -11.55
N LYS A 294 -27.13 -1.54 -12.02
CA LYS A 294 -26.37 -0.35 -11.63
C LYS A 294 -25.90 -0.31 -10.18
N VAL A 295 -25.95 -1.42 -9.46
CA VAL A 295 -25.45 -1.53 -8.08
C VAL A 295 -24.01 -2.06 -8.10
N ILE A 296 -23.19 -1.65 -7.13
CA ILE A 296 -21.91 -2.33 -6.86
C ILE A 296 -22.21 -3.47 -5.89
N ARG A 297 -22.11 -4.71 -6.39
CA ARG A 297 -22.37 -5.90 -5.58
C ARG A 297 -21.25 -6.18 -4.58
N VAL A 298 -21.67 -6.64 -3.40
CA VAL A 298 -20.83 -7.01 -2.26
C VAL A 298 -20.81 -8.52 -2.01
N ASP A 299 -21.43 -9.29 -2.91
CA ASP A 299 -21.58 -10.75 -2.86
C ASP A 299 -21.18 -11.43 -4.19
N ASP A 300 -20.46 -10.72 -5.06
CA ASP A 300 -20.04 -11.25 -6.36
C ASP A 300 -19.00 -12.39 -6.16
N PRO A 301 -19.27 -13.63 -6.59
CA PRO A 301 -18.30 -14.73 -6.46
C PRO A 301 -16.98 -14.49 -7.22
N LYS A 302 -16.98 -13.59 -8.21
CA LYS A 302 -15.78 -13.14 -8.94
C LYS A 302 -15.20 -11.85 -8.37
N GLY A 303 -15.89 -11.25 -7.39
CA GLY A 303 -15.45 -10.07 -6.68
C GLY A 303 -14.20 -10.33 -5.84
N LYS A 304 -13.52 -9.25 -5.47
CA LYS A 304 -12.33 -9.30 -4.61
C LYS A 304 -12.77 -9.35 -3.14
N PRO A 305 -12.34 -10.36 -2.36
CA PRO A 305 -12.61 -10.38 -0.94
C PRO A 305 -11.90 -9.21 -0.24
N LEU A 306 -12.55 -8.66 0.78
CA LEU A 306 -12.00 -7.59 1.60
C LEU A 306 -11.74 -8.09 3.02
N ALA A 307 -10.75 -7.47 3.68
CA ALA A 307 -10.48 -7.67 5.09
C ALA A 307 -10.24 -6.35 5.81
N LYS A 308 -10.41 -6.40 7.12
CA LYS A 308 -10.10 -5.33 8.07
C LYS A 308 -9.21 -5.89 9.17
N ILE A 309 -8.48 -5.03 9.87
CA ILE A 309 -7.74 -5.44 11.07
C ILE A 309 -8.71 -6.06 12.07
N ASP A 310 -8.32 -7.19 12.65
CA ASP A 310 -9.11 -7.83 13.69
C ASP A 310 -9.21 -6.85 14.88
N PRO A 311 -10.41 -6.45 15.32
CA PRO A 311 -10.55 -5.60 16.51
C PRO A 311 -9.88 -6.19 17.76
N ALA A 312 -9.80 -7.51 17.89
CA ALA A 312 -9.09 -8.17 18.99
C ALA A 312 -7.58 -7.90 18.94
N TYR A 313 -7.01 -7.69 17.75
CA TYR A 313 -5.62 -7.31 17.61
C TYR A 313 -5.33 -5.94 18.25
N ALA A 314 -6.24 -4.99 18.15
CA ALA A 314 -6.08 -3.67 18.79
C ALA A 314 -6.10 -3.74 20.33
N GLN A 315 -6.63 -4.83 20.91
CA GLN A 315 -6.73 -5.03 22.36
C GLN A 315 -5.55 -5.83 22.95
N ARG A 316 -4.55 -6.18 22.13
CA ARG A 316 -3.41 -6.98 22.54
C ARG A 316 -2.54 -6.26 23.59
N ASP A 317 -1.81 -7.04 24.38
CA ASP A 317 -0.85 -6.49 25.36
C ASP A 317 0.24 -5.68 24.63
N PRO A 318 0.32 -4.35 24.84
CA PRO A 318 1.26 -3.49 24.14
C PRO A 318 2.72 -3.78 24.49
N ARG A 319 2.97 -4.51 25.58
CA ARG A 319 4.32 -4.89 26.04
C ARG A 319 4.84 -6.15 25.36
N ARG A 320 4.07 -6.75 24.46
CA ARG A 320 4.43 -8.01 23.79
C ARG A 320 4.52 -7.81 22.28
N ILE A 321 5.38 -8.61 21.68
CA ILE A 321 5.45 -8.73 20.24
C ILE A 321 4.48 -9.83 19.80
N HIS A 322 3.51 -9.45 18.98
CA HIS A 322 2.46 -10.35 18.50
C HIS A 322 2.62 -10.68 17.03
N LEU A 323 3.29 -9.79 16.29
CA LEU A 323 3.40 -9.87 14.85
C LEU A 323 4.78 -9.40 14.40
N ILE A 324 5.39 -10.18 13.52
CA ILE A 324 6.53 -9.80 12.70
C ILE A 324 6.17 -10.12 11.25
N MET A 325 6.30 -9.13 10.37
CA MET A 325 6.12 -9.33 8.93
C MET A 325 7.39 -9.01 8.20
N VAL A 326 7.74 -9.82 7.21
CA VAL A 326 8.91 -9.61 6.36
C VAL A 326 8.45 -9.30 4.95
N GLY A 327 8.83 -8.14 4.44
CA GLY A 327 8.62 -7.70 3.06
C GLY A 327 9.94 -7.40 2.37
N LEU A 328 9.94 -7.53 1.04
CA LEU A 328 11.11 -7.31 0.20
C LEU A 328 10.82 -6.34 -0.93
N SER A 329 11.88 -5.66 -1.38
CA SER A 329 11.89 -4.84 -2.60
C SER A 329 13.27 -4.93 -3.23
N PRO A 330 13.44 -5.09 -4.56
CA PRO A 330 12.44 -5.05 -5.61
C PRO A 330 11.59 -6.31 -5.70
N GLN A 331 10.41 -6.12 -6.27
CA GLN A 331 9.28 -7.04 -6.16
C GLN A 331 9.07 -7.88 -7.43
N ARG A 332 9.56 -7.41 -8.58
CA ARG A 332 9.23 -8.04 -9.88
C ARG A 332 10.28 -9.06 -10.28
N LYS A 333 9.83 -10.22 -10.79
CA LYS A 333 10.71 -11.24 -11.40
C LYS A 333 11.58 -10.73 -12.55
N THR A 334 11.16 -9.62 -13.16
CA THR A 334 11.90 -8.94 -14.23
C THR A 334 13.04 -8.06 -13.72
N ASP A 335 13.14 -7.84 -12.40
CA ASP A 335 14.22 -7.05 -11.83
C ASP A 335 15.54 -7.84 -11.88
N PRO A 336 16.64 -7.26 -12.38
CA PRO A 336 17.95 -7.93 -12.44
C PRO A 336 18.46 -8.44 -11.08
N ASN A 337 17.98 -7.86 -9.98
CA ASN A 337 18.35 -8.23 -8.63
C ASN A 337 17.43 -9.30 -8.02
N TYR A 338 16.34 -9.69 -8.69
CA TYR A 338 15.31 -10.59 -8.13
C TYR A 338 15.89 -11.89 -7.55
N ALA A 339 16.82 -12.53 -8.25
CA ALA A 339 17.45 -13.77 -7.79
C ALA A 339 18.21 -13.57 -6.47
N TRP A 340 19.01 -12.50 -6.37
CA TRP A 340 19.73 -12.16 -5.15
C TRP A 340 18.77 -11.88 -3.97
N PHE A 341 17.63 -11.22 -4.23
CA PHE A 341 16.60 -11.01 -3.22
C PHE A 341 15.93 -12.29 -2.76
N ASN A 342 15.56 -13.15 -3.71
CA ASN A 342 14.92 -14.41 -3.39
C ASN A 342 15.85 -15.29 -2.54
N THR A 343 17.13 -15.38 -2.89
CA THR A 343 18.12 -16.10 -2.06
C THR A 343 18.31 -15.43 -0.70
N SER A 344 18.34 -14.10 -0.64
CA SER A 344 18.39 -13.37 0.65
C SER A 344 17.21 -13.72 1.56
N LEU A 345 16.01 -13.88 0.99
CA LEU A 345 14.83 -14.35 1.74
C LEU A 345 15.05 -15.76 2.25
N GLU A 346 15.45 -16.69 1.39
CA GLU A 346 15.65 -18.10 1.74
C GLU A 346 16.68 -18.30 2.85
N THR A 347 17.68 -17.41 2.96
CA THR A 347 18.74 -17.48 3.96
C THR A 347 18.52 -16.62 5.20
N LEU A 348 17.36 -15.96 5.33
CA LEU A 348 17.05 -15.17 6.53
C LEU A 348 16.84 -16.10 7.74
N ASP A 349 17.33 -15.70 8.92
CA ASP A 349 17.20 -16.51 10.14
C ASP A 349 15.78 -16.40 10.74
N TYR A 350 14.85 -17.12 10.14
CA TYR A 350 13.45 -17.20 10.57
C TYR A 350 13.30 -17.77 11.98
N ALA A 351 14.22 -18.65 12.40
CA ALA A 351 14.20 -19.20 13.75
C ALA A 351 14.51 -18.11 14.78
N ALA A 352 15.50 -17.25 14.51
CA ALA A 352 15.79 -16.10 15.37
C ALA A 352 14.65 -15.08 15.37
N LEU A 353 14.04 -14.78 14.22
CA LEU A 353 12.87 -13.90 14.17
C LEU A 353 11.68 -14.49 14.96
N GLY A 354 11.43 -15.79 14.85
CA GLY A 354 10.35 -16.47 15.56
C GLY A 354 10.52 -16.47 17.08
N LYS A 355 11.77 -16.54 17.58
CA LYS A 355 12.07 -16.42 19.02
C LYS A 355 11.62 -15.08 19.59
N LEU A 356 11.70 -14.00 18.82
CA LEU A 356 11.28 -12.66 19.26
C LEU A 356 9.77 -12.54 19.50
N LEU A 357 8.95 -13.47 19.00
CA LEU A 357 7.50 -13.53 19.29
C LEU A 357 7.17 -14.20 20.63
N SER A 358 8.15 -14.89 21.22
CA SER A 358 7.99 -15.68 22.46
C SER A 358 8.46 -14.93 23.71
N GLU A 359 9.27 -13.88 23.51
CA GLU A 359 9.68 -12.91 24.53
C GLU A 359 8.49 -12.01 24.93
#